data_AF-A0A1F3KQS0-F1
#
_entry.id   AF-A0A1F3KQS0-F1
#
_cell.length_a   1.000
_cell.length_b   1.000
_cell.length_c   1.000
_cell.angle_alpha   90.00
_cell.angle_beta   90.00
_cell.angle_gamma   90.00
#
_symmetry.space_group_name_H-M   'P 1'
#
loop_
_entity.id
_entity.type
_entity.pdbx_description
1 polymer ?
#
loop_
_entity_poly.entity_id
_entity_poly.type
_entity_poly.pdbx_seq_one_letter_code
_entity_poly.pdbx_strand_id
1 'polypeptide(L)'
;MSHGTSVPAPKILLKNMKQINQKIRTFIPEDFSQVNELWSQTGMGGAHRGDNLEIIQQTIESGGKLLVMEEISTQKIIGTSWLTNDKRRIYLHHFGILPEYQDKGLSKPLMIESMKFAKETGLQVKLEVHRDNSRAINLYEKMGFKYLGDYDVYIVRDIEKNVSSPHGAMLTLLLFLFITINSLSFAQEIPFIKNDWQKAVDEAKKRNKYLFLDAYTDWCGWCKTMDKETFADKNVAEFMNANFIPLKMEMESGYGINLSMKYRISGFPTFLVFNPEGQYVYQIVGFKKPGPFLEELKKSLDKNNQSIRKGVSTKVDLEYPEFYKLSFGKGKERKMPDTATVNKFLASQADLFSEISWAVYCRFQCAPKYHFHFLENMKKYEENFGKDDVKAQLDHLLNIELQSCIKTKNKKQFDQIILIIDKYVNDDKEKTKLFYKIAYHQGMKEWEEYAKTADQLISSGGITDEGYINQYSWIIYENSDNKIAIETAIKWMKKIIEQKDYWAFFDTYAALLFKNKQYDEAEKWINEAIEKGKAENQNVKESEELLVKIIEAKKKQ
;
A
#
# COMPACT_ATOMS: atom_id res chain seq x y z
N MET A 1 14.70 -73.09 8.69
CA MET A 1 13.90 -71.87 8.90
C MET A 1 14.63 -71.00 9.92
N SER A 2 15.13 -69.85 9.45
CA SER A 2 14.93 -68.50 10.03
C SER A 2 15.80 -68.20 11.26
N HIS A 3 16.94 -67.52 11.07
CA HIS A 3 17.17 -66.07 11.37
C HIS A 3 17.30 -65.81 12.89
N GLY A 4 18.35 -65.19 13.42
CA GLY A 4 19.42 -64.39 12.82
C GLY A 4 20.69 -64.38 13.68
N THR A 5 21.77 -64.05 12.99
CA THR A 5 23.16 -64.03 13.42
C THR A 5 23.57 -62.68 14.02
N SER A 6 24.58 -62.76 14.88
CA SER A 6 25.26 -61.72 15.65
C SER A 6 26.06 -60.68 14.82
N VAL A 7 26.00 -59.40 15.24
CA VAL A 7 27.08 -58.36 15.33
C VAL A 7 27.78 -57.93 14.01
N PRO A 8 28.37 -56.72 13.82
CA PRO A 8 28.39 -55.43 14.53
C PRO A 8 27.80 -54.26 13.68
N ALA A 9 27.79 -53.04 14.20
CA ALA A 9 27.54 -51.82 13.41
C ALA A 9 28.67 -51.52 12.41
N PRO A 10 28.35 -51.15 11.15
CA PRO A 10 29.18 -50.16 10.46
C PRO A 10 28.41 -49.17 9.54
N LYS A 11 28.81 -47.91 9.68
CA LYS A 11 28.80 -46.78 8.73
C LYS A 11 28.37 -47.10 7.29
N ILE A 12 27.28 -46.48 6.82
CA ILE A 12 27.21 -45.74 5.54
C ILE A 12 26.15 -44.64 5.67
N LEU A 13 26.58 -43.39 5.84
CA LEU A 13 25.92 -42.18 5.31
C LEU A 13 26.91 -41.00 5.42
N LEU A 14 28.07 -41.17 4.79
CA LEU A 14 28.92 -40.07 4.35
C LEU A 14 28.56 -39.79 2.90
N LYS A 15 27.61 -38.88 2.68
CA LYS A 15 27.59 -38.04 1.49
C LYS A 15 26.86 -36.73 1.81
N ASN A 16 27.66 -35.67 1.79
CA ASN A 16 27.33 -34.25 1.90
C ASN A 16 27.33 -33.63 3.32
N MET A 17 28.35 -33.93 4.12
CA MET A 17 28.94 -32.87 4.95
C MET A 17 29.74 -31.95 4.02
N LYS A 18 29.10 -30.89 3.51
CA LYS A 18 29.86 -29.72 3.04
C LYS A 18 30.64 -29.21 4.25
N GLN A 19 31.97 -29.24 4.17
CA GLN A 19 32.85 -28.56 5.10
C GLN A 19 32.31 -27.16 5.38
N ILE A 20 32.12 -26.82 6.65
CA ILE A 20 31.78 -25.47 7.07
C ILE A 20 33.04 -24.62 6.82
N ASN A 21 33.12 -23.96 5.66
CA ASN A 21 34.27 -23.16 5.23
C ASN A 21 34.19 -21.70 5.74
N GLN A 22 33.40 -21.46 6.80
CA GLN A 22 33.14 -20.14 7.35
C GLN A 22 33.31 -20.13 8.87
N LYS A 23 33.95 -19.08 9.38
CA LYS A 23 34.12 -18.81 10.82
C LYS A 23 33.41 -17.50 11.17
N ILE A 24 32.61 -17.51 12.23
CA ILE A 24 32.05 -16.27 12.80
C ILE A 24 32.90 -15.89 14.01
N ARG A 25 33.37 -14.65 14.06
CA ARG A 25 34.17 -14.12 15.16
C ARG A 25 33.84 -12.64 15.42
N THR A 26 34.31 -12.13 16.56
CA THR A 26 34.26 -10.69 16.81
C THR A 26 35.21 -9.97 15.83
N PHE A 27 34.78 -8.81 15.38
CA PHE A 27 35.55 -7.86 14.61
C PHE A 27 36.85 -7.45 15.31
N ILE A 28 37.90 -7.23 14.53
CA ILE A 28 39.14 -6.54 14.92
C ILE A 28 39.38 -5.35 13.98
N PRO A 29 40.10 -4.29 14.42
CA PRO A 29 40.30 -3.08 13.62
C PRO A 29 40.82 -3.31 12.20
N GLU A 30 41.64 -4.34 12.01
CA GLU A 30 42.23 -4.72 10.72
C GLU A 30 41.18 -5.21 9.70
N ASP A 31 40.00 -5.65 10.17
CA ASP A 31 38.90 -6.07 9.29
C ASP A 31 38.19 -4.87 8.63
N PHE A 32 38.41 -3.65 9.12
CA PHE A 32 37.56 -2.49 8.77
C PHE A 32 37.51 -2.22 7.27
N SER A 33 38.63 -2.36 6.56
CA SER A 33 38.67 -2.17 5.10
C SER A 33 37.72 -3.13 4.38
N GLN A 34 37.75 -4.42 4.73
CA GLN A 34 36.88 -5.44 4.16
C GLN A 34 35.42 -5.29 4.59
N VAL A 35 35.18 -4.90 5.85
CA VAL A 35 33.83 -4.62 6.37
C VAL A 35 33.22 -3.43 5.64
N ASN A 36 33.97 -2.35 5.45
CA ASN A 36 33.51 -1.16 4.75
C ASN A 36 33.23 -1.47 3.26
N GLU A 37 34.09 -2.27 2.62
CA GLU A 37 33.84 -2.75 1.26
C GLU A 37 32.55 -3.58 1.18
N LEU A 38 32.36 -4.53 2.12
CA LEU A 38 31.14 -5.34 2.20
C LEU A 38 29.90 -4.45 2.37
N TRP A 39 29.94 -3.47 3.27
CA TRP A 39 28.83 -2.54 3.50
C TRP A 39 28.55 -1.68 2.28
N SER A 40 29.58 -1.28 1.53
CA SER A 40 29.40 -0.57 0.25
C SER A 40 28.71 -1.46 -0.79
N GLN A 41 29.17 -2.70 -0.97
CA GLN A 41 28.61 -3.63 -1.97
C GLN A 41 27.18 -4.07 -1.65
N THR A 42 26.81 -4.10 -0.37
CA THR A 42 25.47 -4.49 0.10
C THR A 42 24.54 -3.29 0.28
N GLY A 43 25.01 -2.06 0.06
CA GLY A 43 24.23 -0.84 0.29
C GLY A 43 23.91 -0.57 1.77
N MET A 44 24.63 -1.23 2.69
CA MET A 44 24.43 -1.07 4.14
C MET A 44 25.25 0.09 4.73
N GLY A 45 26.33 0.50 4.07
CA GLY A 45 27.30 1.48 4.60
C GLY A 45 27.19 2.89 4.02
N GLY A 46 27.97 3.81 4.59
CA GLY A 46 28.30 5.11 4.00
C GLY A 46 28.73 6.14 5.03
N ALA A 47 29.66 7.04 4.66
CA ALA A 47 30.17 8.08 5.55
C ALA A 47 29.07 8.98 6.14
N HIS A 48 27.99 9.24 5.38
CA HIS A 48 26.80 9.98 5.81
C HIS A 48 26.00 9.29 6.94
N ARG A 49 26.32 8.02 7.25
CA ARG A 49 25.71 7.24 8.33
C ARG A 49 26.56 7.21 9.60
N GLY A 50 27.76 7.78 9.57
CA GLY A 50 28.70 7.72 10.69
C GLY A 50 29.40 6.36 10.82
N ASP A 51 29.34 5.52 9.78
CA ASP A 51 29.94 4.19 9.76
C ASP A 51 31.47 4.32 9.58
N ASN A 52 32.20 4.41 10.69
CA ASN A 52 33.65 4.48 10.69
C ASN A 52 34.26 3.61 11.81
N LEU A 53 35.58 3.38 11.72
CA LEU A 53 36.29 2.52 12.67
C LEU A 53 36.17 3.01 14.12
N GLU A 54 36.24 4.32 14.34
CA GLU A 54 36.15 4.92 15.68
C GLU A 54 34.79 4.62 16.33
N ILE A 55 33.69 4.79 15.61
CA ILE A 55 32.34 4.50 16.10
C ILE A 55 32.15 3.00 16.39
N ILE A 56 32.74 2.13 15.57
CA ILE A 56 32.72 0.68 15.81
C ILE A 56 33.45 0.34 17.11
N GLN A 57 34.64 0.93 17.33
CA GLN A 57 35.41 0.72 18.55
C GLN A 57 34.66 1.22 19.79
N GLN A 58 34.13 2.44 19.74
CA GLN A 58 33.31 3.01 20.82
C GLN A 58 32.07 2.16 21.12
N THR A 59 31.45 1.58 20.08
CA THR A 59 30.32 0.66 20.25
C THR A 59 30.74 -0.58 21.04
N ILE A 60 31.89 -1.17 20.72
CA ILE A 60 32.41 -2.36 21.40
C ILE A 60 32.74 -2.04 22.86
N GLU A 61 33.41 -0.91 23.11
CA GLU A 61 33.73 -0.43 24.47
C GLU A 61 32.46 -0.16 25.30
N SER A 62 31.38 0.29 24.66
CA SER A 62 30.08 0.53 25.30
C SER A 62 29.27 -0.75 25.56
N GLY A 63 29.85 -1.92 25.31
CA GLY A 63 29.25 -3.23 25.49
C GLY A 63 28.40 -3.70 24.31
N GLY A 64 28.56 -3.09 23.13
CA GLY A 64 28.06 -3.62 21.86
C GLY A 64 29.02 -4.66 21.27
N LYS A 65 28.69 -5.16 20.09
CA LYS A 65 29.50 -6.19 19.41
C LYS A 65 29.35 -6.08 17.89
N LEU A 66 30.45 -6.13 17.15
CA LEU A 66 30.42 -6.37 15.71
C LEU A 66 30.90 -7.80 15.44
N LEU A 67 30.05 -8.62 14.84
CA LEU A 67 30.39 -9.96 14.38
C LEU A 67 30.73 -9.92 12.89
N VAL A 68 31.79 -10.63 12.52
CA VAL A 68 32.19 -10.84 11.14
C VAL A 68 32.16 -12.33 10.80
N MET A 69 31.68 -12.66 9.61
CA MET A 69 31.76 -13.99 9.02
C MET A 69 32.91 -14.00 8.02
N GLU A 70 33.92 -14.81 8.29
CA GLU A 70 35.14 -14.95 7.49
C GLU A 70 35.12 -16.28 6.75
N GLU A 71 35.45 -16.27 5.46
CA GLU A 71 35.73 -17.49 4.70
C GLU A 71 37.15 -17.98 5.02
N ILE A 72 37.26 -19.19 5.58
CA ILE A 72 38.52 -19.71 6.14
C ILE A 72 39.62 -19.83 5.07
N SER A 73 39.27 -20.21 3.85
CA SER A 73 40.23 -20.44 2.77
C SER A 73 40.84 -19.15 2.21
N THR A 74 40.12 -18.03 2.28
CA THR A 74 40.52 -16.76 1.66
C THR A 74 40.78 -15.65 2.68
N GLN A 75 40.41 -15.88 3.94
CA GLN A 75 40.34 -14.87 5.01
C GLN A 75 39.45 -13.66 4.64
N LYS A 76 38.59 -13.81 3.63
CA LYS A 76 37.68 -12.76 3.17
C LYS A 76 36.53 -12.62 4.16
N ILE A 77 36.21 -11.39 4.56
CA ILE A 77 34.98 -11.10 5.29
C ILE A 77 33.80 -11.11 4.34
N ILE A 78 32.87 -12.05 4.54
CA ILE A 78 31.73 -12.30 3.67
C ILE A 78 30.38 -11.96 4.31
N GLY A 79 30.37 -11.61 5.59
CA GLY A 79 29.16 -11.21 6.29
C GLY A 79 29.43 -10.42 7.56
N THR A 80 28.47 -9.57 7.94
CA THR A 80 28.55 -8.74 9.16
C THR A 80 27.24 -8.74 9.93
N SER A 81 27.34 -8.51 11.23
CA SER A 81 26.21 -8.27 12.12
C SER A 81 26.64 -7.32 13.24
N TRP A 82 26.15 -6.09 13.21
CA TRP A 82 26.55 -5.05 14.15
C TRP A 82 25.48 -4.84 15.22
N LEU A 83 25.81 -5.10 16.48
CA LEU A 83 24.91 -5.04 17.62
C LEU A 83 25.29 -3.87 18.53
N THR A 84 24.50 -2.80 18.51
CA THR A 84 24.63 -1.68 19.46
C THR A 84 23.66 -1.88 20.63
N ASN A 85 23.86 -1.21 21.76
CA ASN A 85 22.93 -1.27 22.89
C ASN A 85 22.73 0.10 23.53
N ASP A 86 21.51 0.36 24.02
CA ASP A 86 21.15 1.56 24.80
C ASP A 86 20.91 1.24 26.29
N LYS A 87 21.46 0.11 26.77
CA LYS A 87 21.20 -0.55 28.06
C LYS A 87 19.76 -1.05 28.28
N ARG A 88 18.79 -0.71 27.42
CA ARG A 88 17.41 -1.20 27.46
C ARG A 88 17.14 -2.30 26.42
N ARG A 89 17.77 -2.20 25.25
CA ARG A 89 17.63 -3.12 24.13
C ARG A 89 18.90 -3.15 23.29
N ILE A 90 19.04 -4.19 22.48
CA ILE A 90 20.05 -4.29 21.43
C ILE A 90 19.42 -3.85 20.11
N TYR A 91 20.13 -3.06 19.33
CA TYR A 91 19.79 -2.76 17.95
C TYR A 91 20.71 -3.54 17.01
N LEU A 92 20.11 -4.29 16.10
CA LEU A 92 20.82 -5.04 15.07
C LEU A 92 20.91 -4.20 13.79
N HIS A 93 22.12 -3.79 13.47
CA HIS A 93 22.49 -3.01 12.29
C HIS A 93 23.38 -3.83 11.35
N HIS A 94 23.51 -3.35 10.10
CA HIS A 94 24.42 -3.86 9.07
C HIS A 94 24.50 -5.39 9.00
N PHE A 95 23.33 -6.03 9.11
CA PHE A 95 23.19 -7.47 9.04
C PHE A 95 23.08 -7.92 7.59
N GLY A 96 24.14 -8.51 7.04
CA GLY A 96 24.16 -8.90 5.64
C GLY A 96 25.28 -9.86 5.27
N ILE A 97 25.13 -10.44 4.08
CA ILE A 97 26.08 -11.36 3.44
C ILE A 97 26.39 -10.77 2.06
N LEU A 98 27.66 -10.83 1.65
CA LEU A 98 28.11 -10.41 0.33
C LEU A 98 27.26 -11.07 -0.78
N PRO A 99 26.86 -10.32 -1.84
CA PRO A 99 25.96 -10.81 -2.88
C PRO A 99 26.34 -12.19 -3.45
N GLU A 100 27.62 -12.43 -3.73
CA GLU A 100 28.13 -13.67 -4.31
C GLU A 100 28.13 -14.87 -3.34
N TYR A 101 27.88 -14.61 -2.05
CA TYR A 101 27.73 -15.61 -0.99
C TYR A 101 26.27 -15.80 -0.52
N GLN A 102 25.32 -15.08 -1.12
CA GLN A 102 23.91 -15.23 -0.83
C GLN A 102 23.34 -16.57 -1.35
N ASP A 103 22.15 -16.94 -0.86
CA ASP A 103 21.41 -18.18 -1.20
C ASP A 103 22.09 -19.49 -0.78
N LYS A 104 23.20 -19.39 -0.04
CA LYS A 104 23.94 -20.53 0.54
C LYS A 104 23.52 -20.84 1.99
N GLY A 105 22.50 -20.17 2.51
CA GLY A 105 21.99 -20.36 3.88
C GLY A 105 22.86 -19.73 4.99
N LEU A 106 23.83 -18.88 4.64
CA LEU A 106 24.83 -18.31 5.56
C LEU A 106 24.27 -17.26 6.53
N SER A 107 23.16 -16.61 6.22
CA SER A 107 22.55 -15.63 7.13
C SER A 107 22.03 -16.27 8.43
N LYS A 108 21.57 -17.51 8.38
CA LYS A 108 21.04 -18.23 9.55
C LYS A 108 22.08 -18.43 10.67
N PRO A 109 23.29 -19.00 10.42
CA PRO A 109 24.30 -19.13 11.48
C PRO A 109 24.77 -17.79 12.03
N LEU A 110 24.88 -16.75 11.20
CA LEU A 110 25.25 -15.40 11.66
C LEU A 110 24.19 -14.79 12.59
N MET A 111 22.91 -14.97 12.27
CA MET A 111 21.80 -14.54 13.13
C MET A 111 21.77 -15.32 14.44
N ILE A 112 22.02 -16.63 14.42
CA ILE A 112 22.08 -17.45 15.63
C ILE A 112 23.15 -16.92 16.59
N GLU A 113 24.34 -16.58 16.08
CA GLU A 113 25.41 -16.01 16.90
C GLU A 113 25.05 -14.63 17.46
N SER A 114 24.34 -13.82 16.66
CA SER A 114 23.80 -12.53 17.09
C SER A 114 22.80 -12.69 18.25
N MET A 115 21.93 -13.69 18.19
CA MET A 115 20.95 -13.99 19.25
C MET A 115 21.58 -14.57 20.52
N LYS A 116 22.71 -15.29 20.43
CA LYS A 116 23.46 -15.74 21.61
C LYS A 116 23.95 -14.56 22.43
N PHE A 117 24.52 -13.54 21.78
CA PHE A 117 24.94 -12.32 22.45
C PHE A 117 23.76 -11.58 23.12
N ALA A 118 22.61 -11.52 22.45
CA ALA A 118 21.40 -10.95 23.05
C ALA A 118 20.91 -11.75 24.27
N LYS A 119 21.03 -13.08 24.23
CA LYS A 119 20.70 -13.95 25.36
C LYS A 119 21.66 -13.76 26.54
N GLU A 120 22.95 -13.61 26.30
CA GLU A 120 23.97 -13.37 27.34
C GLU A 120 23.75 -12.03 28.05
N THR A 121 23.33 -11.00 27.33
CA THR A 121 23.05 -9.67 27.88
C THR A 121 21.65 -9.54 28.50
N GLY A 122 20.73 -10.46 28.19
CA GLY A 122 19.35 -10.42 28.66
C GLY A 122 18.49 -9.32 28.03
N LEU A 123 18.98 -8.67 26.97
CA LEU A 123 18.32 -7.54 26.33
C LEU A 123 17.45 -7.99 25.15
N GLN A 124 16.33 -7.29 24.95
CA GLN A 124 15.48 -7.49 23.77
C GLN A 124 16.20 -6.99 22.52
N VAL A 125 16.01 -7.66 21.37
CA VAL A 125 16.61 -7.23 20.10
C VAL A 125 15.58 -6.52 19.23
N LYS A 126 15.94 -5.35 18.72
CA LYS A 126 15.20 -4.56 17.74
C LYS A 126 16.03 -4.45 16.46
N LEU A 127 15.36 -4.39 15.31
CA LEU A 127 15.99 -4.13 14.02
C LEU A 127 15.07 -3.29 13.14
N GLU A 128 15.66 -2.69 12.10
CA GLU A 128 14.95 -1.98 11.04
C GLU A 128 15.27 -2.64 9.72
N VAL A 129 14.24 -2.83 8.88
CA VAL A 129 14.36 -3.47 7.58
C VAL A 129 13.45 -2.74 6.59
N HIS A 130 13.95 -2.50 5.38
CA HIS A 130 13.14 -1.92 4.31
C HIS A 130 11.97 -2.87 3.97
N ARG A 131 10.78 -2.29 3.73
CA ARG A 131 9.54 -3.06 3.56
C ARG A 131 9.55 -3.98 2.33
N ASP A 132 10.36 -3.63 1.32
CA ASP A 132 10.58 -4.37 0.09
C ASP A 132 11.61 -5.50 0.23
N ASN A 133 12.36 -5.56 1.34
CA ASN A 133 13.34 -6.61 1.59
C ASN A 133 12.69 -7.89 2.16
N SER A 134 11.82 -8.50 1.35
CA SER A 134 11.07 -9.72 1.67
C SER A 134 11.96 -10.89 2.11
N ARG A 135 13.18 -10.97 1.55
CA ARG A 135 14.20 -11.96 1.89
C ARG A 135 14.66 -11.84 3.34
N ALA A 136 15.02 -10.62 3.78
CA ALA A 136 15.44 -10.37 5.14
C ALA A 136 14.26 -10.51 6.12
N ILE A 137 13.08 -10.00 5.75
CA ILE A 137 11.85 -10.13 6.56
C ILE A 137 11.55 -11.60 6.87
N ASN A 138 11.58 -12.48 5.87
CA ASN A 138 11.34 -13.92 6.06
C ASN A 138 12.36 -14.57 7.01
N LEU A 139 13.64 -14.17 6.93
CA LEU A 139 14.66 -14.62 7.88
C LEU A 139 14.32 -14.15 9.30
N TYR A 140 13.98 -12.87 9.49
CA TYR A 140 13.69 -12.31 10.80
C TYR A 140 12.45 -12.96 11.45
N GLU A 141 11.38 -13.15 10.69
CA GLU A 141 10.17 -13.85 11.18
C GLU A 141 10.49 -15.27 11.64
N LYS A 142 11.29 -16.02 10.87
CA LYS A 142 11.75 -17.37 11.24
C LYS A 142 12.61 -17.40 12.50
N MET A 143 13.25 -16.28 12.84
CA MET A 143 14.08 -16.13 14.03
C MET A 143 13.30 -15.56 15.22
N GLY A 144 11.97 -15.40 15.07
CA GLY A 144 11.08 -14.99 16.15
C GLY A 144 10.89 -13.48 16.28
N PHE A 145 11.44 -12.68 15.35
CA PHE A 145 11.11 -11.26 15.29
C PHE A 145 9.65 -11.09 14.89
N LYS A 146 8.96 -10.19 15.59
CA LYS A 146 7.58 -9.82 15.29
C LYS A 146 7.58 -8.43 14.70
N TYR A 147 6.90 -8.24 13.58
CA TYR A 147 6.61 -6.90 13.08
C TYR A 147 5.68 -6.20 14.08
N LEU A 148 6.13 -5.07 14.62
CA LEU A 148 5.38 -4.31 15.63
C LEU A 148 4.61 -3.11 15.05
N GLY A 149 4.71 -2.83 13.75
CA GLY A 149 3.97 -1.75 13.08
C GLY A 149 4.34 -0.33 13.53
N ASP A 150 3.79 0.67 12.84
CA ASP A 150 3.48 2.02 13.36
C ASP A 150 4.58 3.01 13.75
N TYR A 151 5.85 2.83 13.36
CA TYR A 151 6.90 3.84 13.58
C TYR A 151 7.47 4.38 12.27
N ASP A 152 7.43 5.70 12.13
CA ASP A 152 8.29 6.44 11.19
C ASP A 152 9.67 6.60 11.85
N VAL A 153 10.74 6.30 11.11
CA VAL A 153 12.12 6.50 11.59
C VAL A 153 12.57 7.91 11.19
N TYR A 154 12.62 8.83 12.16
CA TYR A 154 13.15 10.18 11.97
C TYR A 154 14.56 10.26 12.55
N ILE A 155 15.52 10.74 11.75
CA ILE A 155 16.91 10.92 12.17
C ILE A 155 17.39 12.33 11.80
N VAL A 156 17.90 13.06 12.78
CA VAL A 156 18.65 14.30 12.55
C VAL A 156 20.12 13.91 12.40
N ARG A 157 20.65 13.98 11.18
CA ARG A 157 22.05 13.62 10.89
C ARG A 157 23.03 14.76 11.16
N ASP A 158 22.55 16.01 11.10
CA ASP A 158 23.31 17.23 11.33
C ASP A 158 22.67 17.96 12.53
N ILE A 159 23.18 17.67 13.72
CA ILE A 159 22.66 18.21 14.98
C ILE A 159 23.04 19.69 15.13
N GLU A 160 24.20 20.10 14.60
CA GLU A 160 24.71 21.46 14.77
C GLU A 160 23.89 22.52 14.01
N LYS A 161 23.32 22.19 12.84
CA LYS A 161 22.44 23.13 12.12
C LYS A 161 21.12 23.47 12.81
N ASN A 162 20.64 22.60 13.72
CA ASN A 162 19.29 22.70 14.29
C ASN A 162 19.25 23.35 15.68
N VAL A 163 20.41 23.75 16.24
CA VAL A 163 20.51 24.36 17.57
C VAL A 163 21.25 25.70 17.46
N SER A 164 20.58 26.72 16.90
CA SER A 164 21.06 28.11 16.98
C SER A 164 19.93 29.11 17.28
N SER A 165 19.83 29.48 18.56
CA SER A 165 19.16 30.67 19.12
C SER A 165 19.51 30.67 20.61
N PRO A 166 19.91 31.79 21.26
CA PRO A 166 19.04 32.99 21.39
C PRO A 166 19.74 34.35 21.59
N HIS A 167 19.07 35.47 21.30
CA HIS A 167 19.36 36.75 21.97
C HIS A 167 18.07 37.52 22.27
N GLY A 168 17.76 37.62 23.56
CA GLY A 168 16.75 38.51 24.12
C GLY A 168 17.40 39.77 24.71
N ALA A 169 16.71 40.90 24.54
CA ALA A 169 16.71 42.13 25.36
C ALA A 169 16.49 43.38 24.48
N MET A 170 15.36 43.46 23.76
CA MET A 170 14.88 44.73 23.18
C MET A 170 13.35 44.71 23.02
N LEU A 171 12.64 44.09 23.96
CA LEU A 171 11.24 43.66 23.81
C LEU A 171 10.21 44.61 24.45
N THR A 172 10.60 45.73 25.07
CA THR A 172 9.66 46.46 25.94
C THR A 172 9.06 47.72 25.34
N LEU A 173 9.55 48.25 24.21
CA LEU A 173 9.08 49.53 23.66
C LEU A 173 8.32 49.44 22.32
N LEU A 174 8.42 48.32 21.59
CA LEU A 174 7.66 48.07 20.35
C LEU A 174 6.30 47.39 20.60
N LEU A 175 6.00 46.99 21.84
CA LEU A 175 4.82 46.20 22.19
C LEU A 175 3.50 46.98 22.12
N PHE A 176 3.51 48.32 22.10
CA PHE A 176 2.29 49.12 22.08
C PHE A 176 1.83 49.56 20.67
N LEU A 177 2.73 49.58 19.69
CA LEU A 177 2.40 50.03 18.33
C LEU A 177 2.04 48.89 17.36
N PHE A 178 2.22 47.63 17.77
CA PHE A 178 1.93 46.44 16.97
C PHE A 178 0.58 45.78 17.27
N ILE A 179 -0.13 46.23 18.32
CA ILE A 179 -1.38 45.62 18.81
C ILE A 179 -2.58 45.87 17.90
N THR A 180 -2.52 46.80 16.94
CA THR A 180 -3.69 47.12 16.09
C THR A 180 -3.61 46.63 14.65
N ILE A 181 -2.52 46.00 14.18
CA ILE A 181 -2.37 45.63 12.74
C ILE A 181 -2.06 44.14 12.50
N ASN A 182 -1.86 43.32 13.52
CA ASN A 182 -1.62 41.88 13.31
C ASN A 182 -2.83 41.03 13.71
N SER A 183 -3.86 41.07 12.88
CA SER A 183 -4.68 39.88 12.61
C SER A 183 -3.82 38.88 11.83
N LEU A 184 -2.74 38.39 12.46
CA LEU A 184 -1.97 37.28 11.91
C LEU A 184 -2.88 36.05 11.98
N SER A 185 -3.43 35.68 10.81
CA SER A 185 -3.99 34.37 10.56
C SER A 185 -2.92 33.31 10.84
N PHE A 186 -2.83 32.88 12.10
CA PHE A 186 -2.37 31.51 12.37
C PHE A 186 -3.23 30.59 11.52
N ALA A 187 -2.62 29.64 10.81
CA ALA A 187 -3.36 28.57 10.15
C ALA A 187 -4.25 27.94 11.22
N GLN A 188 -5.57 28.14 11.11
CA GLN A 188 -6.49 27.75 12.15
C GLN A 188 -6.60 26.22 12.08
N GLU A 189 -6.02 25.53 13.07
CA GLU A 189 -6.19 24.09 13.19
C GLU A 189 -7.68 23.72 13.16
N ILE A 190 -7.99 22.60 12.52
CA ILE A 190 -9.35 22.09 12.46
C ILE A 190 -9.71 21.51 13.84
N PRO A 191 -10.74 22.02 14.54
CA PRO A 191 -11.05 21.63 15.91
C PRO A 191 -11.85 20.32 15.94
N PHE A 192 -11.22 19.22 15.55
CA PHE A 192 -11.84 17.90 15.52
C PHE A 192 -12.35 17.49 16.91
N ILE A 193 -13.64 17.17 17.00
CA ILE A 193 -14.18 16.37 18.10
C ILE A 193 -13.61 14.96 17.94
N LYS A 194 -12.97 14.41 18.97
CA LYS A 194 -12.29 13.10 18.88
C LYS A 194 -13.11 12.03 19.59
N ASN A 195 -13.45 10.96 18.87
CA ASN A 195 -14.05 9.74 19.40
C ASN A 195 -15.37 9.94 20.21
N ASP A 196 -16.11 11.03 19.93
CA ASP A 196 -17.36 11.36 20.60
C ASP A 196 -18.45 11.72 19.59
N TRP A 197 -19.10 10.66 19.08
CA TRP A 197 -20.16 10.77 18.07
C TRP A 197 -21.35 11.60 18.57
N GLN A 198 -21.80 11.36 19.80
CA GLN A 198 -23.00 12.01 20.32
C GLN A 198 -22.78 13.52 20.46
N LYS A 199 -21.64 13.93 21.03
CA LYS A 199 -21.28 15.35 21.11
C LYS A 199 -21.22 16.02 19.74
N ALA A 200 -20.65 15.35 18.73
CA ALA A 200 -20.56 15.91 17.39
C ALA A 200 -21.94 16.08 16.74
N VAL A 201 -22.84 15.11 16.90
CA VAL A 201 -24.23 15.19 16.43
C VAL A 201 -24.98 16.33 17.14
N ASP A 202 -24.82 16.46 18.45
CA ASP A 202 -25.49 17.51 19.23
C ASP A 202 -24.99 18.91 18.86
N GLU A 203 -23.68 19.08 18.67
CA GLU A 203 -23.09 20.34 18.19
C GLU A 203 -23.55 20.68 16.76
N ALA A 204 -23.62 19.68 15.87
CA ALA A 204 -24.09 19.87 14.49
C ALA A 204 -25.55 20.36 14.46
N LYS A 205 -26.42 19.72 15.24
CA LYS A 205 -27.83 20.12 15.38
C LYS A 205 -27.96 21.51 16.01
N LYS A 206 -27.25 21.76 17.12
CA LYS A 206 -27.30 23.04 17.84
C LYS A 206 -26.88 24.21 16.97
N ARG A 207 -25.89 24.01 16.10
CA ARG A 207 -25.35 25.06 15.21
C ARG A 207 -25.95 25.05 13.81
N ASN A 208 -26.86 24.12 13.52
CA ASN A 208 -27.42 23.90 12.19
C ASN A 208 -26.33 23.79 11.09
N LYS A 209 -25.29 23.00 11.36
CA LYS A 209 -24.15 22.79 10.45
C LYS A 209 -24.06 21.33 10.01
N TYR A 210 -23.42 21.11 8.86
CA TYR A 210 -23.06 19.77 8.41
C TYR A 210 -22.08 19.12 9.39
N LEU A 211 -22.20 17.82 9.62
CA LEU A 211 -21.21 17.02 10.35
C LEU A 211 -20.27 16.36 9.34
N PHE A 212 -18.97 16.55 9.53
CA PHE A 212 -17.92 15.89 8.76
C PHE A 212 -17.26 14.84 9.65
N LEU A 213 -17.32 13.58 9.24
CA LEU A 213 -16.69 12.46 9.94
C LEU A 213 -15.45 12.01 9.19
N ASP A 214 -14.28 12.18 9.79
CA ASP A 214 -13.03 11.49 9.47
C ASP A 214 -13.02 10.11 10.13
N ALA A 215 -13.26 9.08 9.32
CA ALA A 215 -13.19 7.69 9.71
C ALA A 215 -11.77 7.17 9.50
N TYR A 216 -11.06 6.92 10.60
CA TYR A 216 -9.66 6.54 10.58
C TYR A 216 -9.40 5.29 11.43
N THR A 217 -8.17 4.77 11.29
CA THR A 217 -7.58 3.83 12.24
C THR A 217 -6.17 4.26 12.63
N ASP A 218 -5.73 3.94 13.84
CA ASP A 218 -4.39 4.33 14.34
C ASP A 218 -3.22 3.81 13.47
N TRP A 219 -3.41 2.66 12.82
CA TRP A 219 -2.40 2.01 11.95
C TRP A 219 -2.41 2.54 10.52
N CYS A 220 -3.40 3.36 10.14
CA CYS A 220 -3.58 3.83 8.77
C CYS A 220 -2.55 4.90 8.38
N GLY A 221 -1.60 4.53 7.51
CA GLY A 221 -0.58 5.46 6.99
C GLY A 221 -1.17 6.62 6.20
N TRP A 222 -2.11 6.37 5.28
CA TRP A 222 -2.75 7.41 4.48
C TRP A 222 -3.59 8.40 5.30
N CYS A 223 -4.11 7.96 6.45
CA CYS A 223 -4.81 8.84 7.39
C CYS A 223 -3.82 9.82 8.04
N LYS A 224 -2.62 9.35 8.39
CA LYS A 224 -1.53 10.22 8.91
C LYS A 224 -1.04 11.18 7.83
N THR A 225 -0.95 10.74 6.56
CA THR A 225 -0.64 11.62 5.42
C THR A 225 -1.72 12.69 5.24
N MET A 226 -3.00 12.32 5.35
CA MET A 226 -4.11 13.26 5.30
C MET A 226 -3.99 14.35 6.35
N ASP A 227 -3.67 13.99 7.59
CA ASP A 227 -3.46 14.95 8.69
C ASP A 227 -2.31 15.93 8.40
N LYS A 228 -1.16 15.39 7.94
CA LYS A 228 0.08 16.16 7.73
C LYS A 228 0.02 17.06 6.50
N GLU A 229 -0.65 16.64 5.44
CA GLU A 229 -0.66 17.35 4.16
C GLU A 229 -1.97 18.10 3.94
N THR A 230 -3.11 17.42 4.06
CA THR A 230 -4.40 17.95 3.59
C THR A 230 -5.13 18.73 4.66
N PHE A 231 -5.24 18.21 5.88
CA PHE A 231 -5.88 18.94 6.98
C PHE A 231 -5.00 20.06 7.56
N ALA A 232 -3.69 20.04 7.30
CA ALA A 232 -2.77 21.12 7.61
C ALA A 232 -2.81 22.27 6.58
N ASP A 233 -3.42 22.06 5.41
CA ASP A 233 -3.57 23.11 4.40
C ASP A 233 -4.54 24.19 4.88
N LYS A 234 -4.11 25.45 4.77
CA LYS A 234 -4.86 26.62 5.26
C LYS A 234 -6.24 26.73 4.61
N ASN A 235 -6.35 26.51 3.30
CA ASN A 235 -7.62 26.67 2.59
C ASN A 235 -8.61 25.57 2.96
N VAL A 236 -8.11 24.34 3.14
CA VAL A 236 -8.93 23.22 3.63
C VAL A 236 -9.43 23.51 5.04
N ALA A 237 -8.55 23.94 5.95
CA ALA A 237 -8.90 24.19 7.33
C ALA A 237 -9.90 25.35 7.50
N GLU A 238 -9.69 26.48 6.79
CA GLU A 238 -10.62 27.60 6.77
C GLU A 238 -12.00 27.18 6.25
N PHE A 239 -12.03 26.44 5.13
CA PHE A 239 -13.29 25.94 4.57
C PHE A 239 -13.99 24.99 5.53
N MET A 240 -13.25 24.09 6.19
CA MET A 240 -13.82 23.13 7.13
C MET A 240 -14.42 23.83 8.35
N ASN A 241 -13.69 24.77 8.96
CA ASN A 241 -14.15 25.51 10.14
C ASN A 241 -15.39 26.36 9.85
N ALA A 242 -15.48 26.92 8.64
CA ALA A 242 -16.64 27.69 8.22
C ALA A 242 -17.89 26.81 8.06
N ASN A 243 -17.77 25.62 7.49
CA ASN A 243 -18.93 24.88 6.98
C ASN A 243 -19.34 23.64 7.77
N PHE A 244 -18.43 23.04 8.56
CA PHE A 244 -18.66 21.75 9.18
C PHE A 244 -18.45 21.77 10.71
N ILE A 245 -19.04 20.77 11.37
CA ILE A 245 -18.58 20.25 12.65
C ILE A 245 -17.64 19.08 12.33
N PRO A 246 -16.32 19.23 12.52
CA PRO A 246 -15.37 18.18 12.22
C PRO A 246 -15.32 17.16 13.37
N LEU A 247 -15.50 15.89 13.06
CA LEU A 247 -15.41 14.74 13.95
C LEU A 247 -14.36 13.78 13.41
N LYS A 248 -13.52 13.24 14.29
CA LYS A 248 -12.54 12.21 13.97
C LYS A 248 -12.79 10.99 14.86
N MET A 249 -13.06 9.84 14.24
CA MET A 249 -13.44 8.60 14.93
C MET A 249 -12.54 7.43 14.54
N GLU A 250 -11.99 6.76 15.56
CA GLU A 250 -11.31 5.46 15.44
C GLU A 250 -12.36 4.38 15.21
N MET A 251 -12.31 3.76 14.03
CA MET A 251 -13.37 2.88 13.53
C MET A 251 -13.30 1.43 14.02
N GLU A 252 -12.15 1.00 14.55
CA GLU A 252 -11.96 -0.37 15.01
C GLU A 252 -12.04 -0.51 16.54
N SER A 253 -12.52 0.52 17.25
CA SER A 253 -12.75 0.42 18.71
C SER A 253 -13.90 1.29 19.19
N GLY A 254 -14.42 0.98 20.38
CA GLY A 254 -15.52 1.73 21.00
C GLY A 254 -16.73 1.90 20.08
N TYR A 255 -17.33 3.09 20.08
CA TYR A 255 -18.51 3.42 19.27
C TYR A 255 -18.21 3.47 17.75
N GLY A 256 -16.94 3.55 17.35
CA GLY A 256 -16.55 3.51 15.94
C GLY A 256 -16.88 2.19 15.25
N ILE A 257 -16.96 1.08 15.99
CA ILE A 257 -17.41 -0.21 15.45
C ILE A 257 -18.87 -0.12 14.98
N ASN A 258 -19.72 0.58 15.73
CA ASN A 258 -21.13 0.79 15.40
C ASN A 258 -21.27 1.64 14.14
N LEU A 259 -20.46 2.69 14.01
CA LEU A 259 -20.40 3.51 12.80
C LEU A 259 -19.87 2.72 11.59
N SER A 260 -18.85 1.88 11.79
CA SER A 260 -18.30 1.01 10.74
C SER A 260 -19.34 0.02 10.22
N MET A 261 -20.12 -0.59 11.12
CA MET A 261 -21.25 -1.44 10.76
C MET A 261 -22.31 -0.65 9.99
N LYS A 262 -22.75 0.48 10.55
CA LYS A 262 -23.81 1.33 9.99
C LYS A 262 -23.51 1.79 8.57
N TYR A 263 -22.30 2.28 8.33
CA TYR A 263 -21.89 2.88 7.06
C TYR A 263 -20.99 1.96 6.21
N ARG A 264 -20.86 0.69 6.59
CA ARG A 264 -20.05 -0.34 5.91
C ARG A 264 -18.61 0.11 5.59
N ILE A 265 -17.99 0.84 6.52
CA ILE A 265 -16.64 1.35 6.33
C ILE A 265 -15.65 0.19 6.36
N SER A 266 -14.95 -0.03 5.25
CA SER A 266 -14.02 -1.15 5.05
C SER A 266 -12.62 -0.72 4.61
N GLY A 267 -12.40 0.58 4.40
CA GLY A 267 -11.12 1.17 4.02
C GLY A 267 -10.93 2.55 4.64
N PHE A 268 -9.68 2.94 4.83
CA PHE A 268 -9.30 4.17 5.52
C PHE A 268 -8.21 4.96 4.74
N PRO A 269 -8.25 6.30 4.78
CA PRO A 269 -9.30 7.10 5.39
C PRO A 269 -10.60 7.05 4.57
N THR A 270 -11.73 7.15 5.25
CA THR A 270 -13.04 7.39 4.64
C THR A 270 -13.65 8.61 5.31
N PHE A 271 -14.24 9.50 4.53
CA PHE A 271 -14.89 10.69 5.06
C PHE A 271 -16.38 10.65 4.74
N LEU A 272 -17.22 10.87 5.74
CA LEU A 272 -18.68 10.92 5.57
C LEU A 272 -19.19 12.32 5.94
N VAL A 273 -20.12 12.84 5.14
CA VAL A 273 -20.78 14.11 5.40
C VAL A 273 -22.25 13.86 5.70
N PHE A 274 -22.72 14.47 6.79
CA PHE A 274 -24.11 14.44 7.22
C PHE A 274 -24.69 15.84 7.17
N ASN A 275 -25.92 15.97 6.66
CA ASN A 275 -26.64 17.24 6.69
C ASN A 275 -27.10 17.60 8.11
N PRO A 276 -27.58 18.84 8.36
CA PRO A 276 -28.05 19.25 9.69
C PRO A 276 -29.18 18.38 10.26
N GLU A 277 -29.94 17.69 9.41
CA GLU A 277 -30.97 16.71 9.80
C GLU A 277 -30.39 15.36 10.26
N GLY A 278 -29.08 15.17 10.14
CA GLY A 278 -28.34 13.96 10.51
C GLY A 278 -28.36 12.86 9.44
N GLN A 279 -28.82 13.16 8.22
CA GLN A 279 -28.83 12.23 7.10
C GLN A 279 -27.43 12.14 6.47
N TYR A 280 -27.00 10.92 6.16
CA TYR A 280 -25.77 10.68 5.41
C TYR A 280 -25.95 11.07 3.94
N VAL A 281 -25.19 12.06 3.46
CA VAL A 281 -25.41 12.67 2.14
C VAL A 281 -24.24 12.54 1.17
N TYR A 282 -23.01 12.39 1.65
CA TYR A 282 -21.83 12.38 0.78
C TYR A 282 -20.67 11.59 1.39
N GLN A 283 -19.84 10.97 0.53
CA GLN A 283 -18.66 10.20 0.95
C GLN A 283 -17.46 10.50 0.07
N ILE A 284 -16.30 10.54 0.71
CA ILE A 284 -15.00 10.67 0.08
C ILE A 284 -14.15 9.49 0.57
N VAL A 285 -13.48 8.78 -0.34
CA VAL A 285 -12.67 7.61 0.00
C VAL A 285 -11.20 7.85 -0.35
N GLY A 286 -10.32 7.44 0.55
CA GLY A 286 -8.86 7.47 0.36
C GLY A 286 -8.25 8.85 0.54
N PHE A 287 -6.91 8.86 0.55
CA PHE A 287 -6.15 10.10 0.61
C PHE A 287 -6.34 10.92 -0.67
N LYS A 288 -6.51 12.23 -0.50
CA LYS A 288 -6.50 13.23 -1.57
C LYS A 288 -5.64 14.40 -1.12
N LYS A 289 -4.82 14.94 -2.02
CA LYS A 289 -4.05 16.18 -1.82
C LYS A 289 -5.00 17.37 -1.54
N PRO A 290 -4.50 18.48 -0.95
CA PRO A 290 -5.33 19.63 -0.55
C PRO A 290 -6.33 20.13 -1.60
N GLY A 291 -5.86 20.45 -2.81
CA GLY A 291 -6.71 21.01 -3.88
C GLY A 291 -7.87 20.08 -4.27
N PRO A 292 -7.60 18.84 -4.71
CA PRO A 292 -8.66 17.87 -5.01
C PRO A 292 -9.60 17.61 -3.84
N PHE A 293 -9.09 17.55 -2.61
CA PHE A 293 -9.92 17.32 -1.43
C PHE A 293 -10.86 18.49 -1.14
N LEU A 294 -10.38 19.73 -1.27
CA LEU A 294 -11.21 20.93 -1.13
C LEU A 294 -12.37 20.95 -2.14
N GLU A 295 -12.14 20.48 -3.37
CA GLU A 295 -13.21 20.36 -4.37
C GLU A 295 -14.25 19.31 -3.96
N GLU A 296 -13.85 18.20 -3.35
CA GLU A 296 -14.82 17.24 -2.80
C GLU A 296 -15.63 17.83 -1.63
N LEU A 297 -14.98 18.62 -0.75
CA LEU A 297 -15.69 19.31 0.33
C LEU A 297 -16.74 20.28 -0.22
N LYS A 298 -16.41 21.05 -1.26
CA LYS A 298 -17.37 21.95 -1.93
C LYS A 298 -18.52 21.16 -2.56
N LYS A 299 -18.21 20.09 -3.29
CA LYS A 299 -19.25 19.20 -3.87
C LYS A 299 -20.17 18.63 -2.81
N SER A 300 -19.63 18.25 -1.64
CA SER A 300 -20.43 17.69 -0.55
C SER A 300 -21.49 18.65 0.00
N LEU A 301 -21.30 19.97 -0.17
CA LEU A 301 -22.27 21.00 0.25
C LEU A 301 -23.26 21.36 -0.88
N ASP A 302 -22.96 21.03 -2.13
CA ASP A 302 -23.89 21.21 -3.25
C ASP A 302 -24.97 20.13 -3.20
N LYS A 303 -26.23 20.55 -3.02
CA LYS A 303 -27.39 19.66 -2.93
C LYS A 303 -27.58 18.79 -4.17
N ASN A 304 -27.09 19.20 -5.34
CA ASN A 304 -27.18 18.39 -6.56
C ASN A 304 -26.23 17.18 -6.54
N ASN A 305 -25.16 17.26 -5.74
CA ASN A 305 -24.20 16.18 -5.55
C ASN A 305 -24.49 15.35 -4.30
N GLN A 306 -25.47 15.74 -3.48
CA GLN A 306 -25.88 15.01 -2.29
C GLN A 306 -26.86 13.89 -2.65
N SER A 307 -26.66 12.72 -2.04
CA SER A 307 -27.58 11.59 -2.18
C SER A 307 -28.41 11.43 -0.92
N ILE A 308 -29.69 11.82 -0.98
CA ILE A 308 -30.64 11.54 0.10
C ILE A 308 -31.08 10.08 0.01
N ARG A 309 -30.77 9.31 1.05
CA ARG A 309 -30.98 7.86 1.10
C ARG A 309 -32.18 7.52 1.99
N LYS A 310 -33.35 7.29 1.39
CA LYS A 310 -34.61 7.06 2.15
C LYS A 310 -34.59 5.80 3.01
N GLY A 311 -33.82 4.80 2.59
CA GLY A 311 -33.65 3.53 3.29
C GLY A 311 -32.53 3.55 4.34
N VAL A 312 -31.83 4.67 4.52
CA VAL A 312 -30.77 4.82 5.54
C VAL A 312 -31.30 5.68 6.67
N SER A 313 -31.54 5.05 7.82
CA SER A 313 -32.01 5.76 9.00
C SER A 313 -30.90 6.59 9.65
N THR A 314 -31.26 7.65 10.39
CA THR A 314 -30.30 8.42 11.19
C THR A 314 -29.89 7.70 12.48
N LYS A 315 -30.57 6.60 12.84
CA LYS A 315 -30.23 5.75 13.97
C LYS A 315 -29.02 4.89 13.64
N VAL A 316 -27.92 5.06 14.37
CA VAL A 316 -26.69 4.27 14.19
C VAL A 316 -26.88 2.84 14.72
N ASP A 317 -27.41 2.70 15.93
CA ASP A 317 -27.54 1.41 16.61
C ASP A 317 -28.74 0.62 16.09
N LEU A 318 -28.48 -0.18 15.06
CA LEU A 318 -29.43 -1.14 14.49
C LEU A 318 -29.18 -2.54 15.05
N GLU A 319 -30.24 -3.34 15.09
CA GLU A 319 -30.20 -4.72 15.59
C GLU A 319 -29.62 -5.69 14.54
N TYR A 320 -28.33 -5.50 14.22
CA TYR A 320 -27.62 -6.38 13.31
C TYR A 320 -27.54 -7.82 13.84
N PRO A 321 -27.60 -8.84 12.96
CA PRO A 321 -27.38 -10.22 13.38
C PRO A 321 -25.93 -10.39 13.87
N GLU A 322 -25.73 -11.32 14.81
CA GLU A 322 -24.44 -11.48 15.49
C GLU A 322 -23.27 -11.74 14.53
N PHE A 323 -23.49 -12.54 13.47
CA PHE A 323 -22.45 -12.78 12.48
C PHE A 323 -22.03 -11.52 11.70
N TYR A 324 -22.93 -10.55 11.55
CA TYR A 324 -22.60 -9.27 10.94
C TYR A 324 -21.72 -8.47 11.89
N LYS A 325 -22.08 -8.38 13.17
CA LYS A 325 -21.28 -7.70 14.20
C LYS A 325 -19.86 -8.25 14.30
N LEU A 326 -19.74 -9.58 14.37
CA LEU A 326 -18.45 -10.27 14.47
C LEU A 326 -17.55 -10.08 13.25
N SER A 327 -18.08 -9.62 12.12
CA SER A 327 -17.27 -9.38 10.93
C SER A 327 -16.51 -8.03 10.96
N PHE A 328 -16.78 -7.16 11.94
CA PHE A 328 -16.08 -5.89 12.18
C PHE A 328 -15.17 -6.00 13.43
N GLY A 329 -14.35 -4.98 13.70
CA GLY A 329 -13.35 -4.98 14.78
C GLY A 329 -11.90 -5.08 14.29
N LYS A 330 -10.95 -5.50 15.13
CA LYS A 330 -9.51 -5.48 14.78
C LYS A 330 -8.98 -6.82 14.28
N GLY A 331 -8.34 -6.81 13.10
CA GLY A 331 -7.53 -7.91 12.59
C GLY A 331 -8.14 -9.32 12.74
N LYS A 332 -7.50 -10.17 13.55
CA LYS A 332 -7.85 -11.59 13.76
C LYS A 332 -9.14 -11.83 14.55
N GLU A 333 -9.71 -10.80 15.16
CA GLU A 333 -10.98 -10.90 15.90
C GLU A 333 -12.19 -10.96 14.96
N ARG A 334 -12.02 -10.46 13.73
CA ARG A 334 -13.07 -10.50 12.70
C ARG A 334 -13.36 -11.94 12.30
N LYS A 335 -14.63 -12.32 12.32
CA LYS A 335 -15.13 -13.61 11.85
C LYS A 335 -16.09 -13.39 10.69
N MET A 336 -15.76 -13.99 9.55
CA MET A 336 -16.65 -13.98 8.39
C MET A 336 -17.63 -15.14 8.48
N PRO A 337 -18.93 -14.93 8.22
CA PRO A 337 -19.89 -16.01 8.13
C PRO A 337 -19.64 -16.88 6.90
N ASP A 338 -20.10 -18.13 6.95
CA ASP A 338 -20.26 -18.92 5.73
C ASP A 338 -21.49 -18.46 4.93
N THR A 339 -21.53 -18.84 3.64
CA THR A 339 -22.63 -18.50 2.73
C THR A 339 -23.98 -19.08 3.21
N ALA A 340 -23.97 -20.22 3.91
CA ALA A 340 -25.19 -20.85 4.42
C ALA A 340 -25.87 -19.99 5.50
N THR A 341 -25.07 -19.43 6.41
CA THR A 341 -25.51 -18.51 7.46
C THR A 341 -26.12 -17.24 6.87
N VAL A 342 -25.44 -16.63 5.89
CA VAL A 342 -25.92 -15.44 5.19
C VAL A 342 -27.25 -15.74 4.47
N ASN A 343 -27.31 -16.87 3.75
CA ASN A 343 -28.52 -17.26 3.01
C ASN A 343 -29.70 -17.52 3.92
N LYS A 344 -29.48 -18.15 5.09
CA LYS A 344 -30.51 -18.37 6.11
C LYS A 344 -31.05 -17.06 6.65
N PHE A 345 -30.17 -16.10 6.94
CA PHE A 345 -30.57 -14.77 7.37
C PHE A 345 -31.40 -14.05 6.31
N LEU A 346 -30.91 -13.98 5.07
CA LEU A 346 -31.63 -13.29 3.98
C LEU A 346 -32.99 -13.96 3.69
N ALA A 347 -33.07 -15.28 3.77
CA ALA A 347 -34.32 -16.02 3.58
C ALA A 347 -35.35 -15.76 4.69
N SER A 348 -34.91 -15.36 5.89
CA SER A 348 -35.81 -15.03 7.01
C SER A 348 -36.29 -13.59 6.99
N GLN A 349 -35.78 -12.73 6.11
CA GLN A 349 -36.16 -11.33 6.07
C GLN A 349 -37.50 -11.15 5.35
N ALA A 350 -38.45 -10.51 6.01
CA ALA A 350 -39.71 -10.10 5.39
C ALA A 350 -39.50 -9.01 4.33
N ASP A 351 -38.47 -8.16 4.51
CA ASP A 351 -38.11 -7.09 3.59
C ASP A 351 -36.61 -7.12 3.27
N LEU A 352 -36.27 -7.45 2.02
CA LEU A 352 -34.89 -7.41 1.51
C LEU A 352 -34.40 -5.98 1.24
N PHE A 353 -35.31 -5.00 1.17
CA PHE A 353 -34.98 -3.58 1.04
C PHE A 353 -34.72 -2.89 2.38
N SER A 354 -34.76 -3.62 3.49
CA SER A 354 -34.41 -3.06 4.79
C SER A 354 -32.92 -2.70 4.85
N GLU A 355 -32.58 -1.72 5.69
CA GLU A 355 -31.21 -1.26 5.88
C GLU A 355 -30.27 -2.40 6.32
N ILE A 356 -30.74 -3.29 7.19
CA ILE A 356 -29.96 -4.43 7.69
C ILE A 356 -29.80 -5.48 6.58
N SER A 357 -30.87 -5.79 5.83
CA SER A 357 -30.82 -6.73 4.70
C SER A 357 -29.81 -6.26 3.65
N TRP A 358 -29.87 -4.97 3.29
CA TRP A 358 -28.94 -4.35 2.36
C TRP A 358 -27.50 -4.36 2.89
N ALA A 359 -27.31 -4.07 4.18
CA ALA A 359 -26.00 -4.09 4.80
C ALA A 359 -25.35 -5.48 4.74
N VAL A 360 -26.13 -6.54 5.02
CA VAL A 360 -25.69 -7.94 4.94
C VAL A 360 -25.40 -8.35 3.49
N TYR A 361 -26.28 -8.02 2.54
CA TYR A 361 -26.12 -8.34 1.13
C TYR A 361 -24.85 -7.70 0.53
N CYS A 362 -24.57 -6.44 0.83
CA CYS A 362 -23.39 -5.76 0.31
C CYS A 362 -22.08 -6.32 0.85
N ARG A 363 -22.10 -6.90 2.06
CA ARG A 363 -20.88 -7.31 2.74
C ARG A 363 -20.44 -8.74 2.43
N PHE A 364 -21.39 -9.63 2.16
CA PHE A 364 -21.11 -11.06 2.12
C PHE A 364 -21.59 -11.73 0.84
N GLN A 365 -20.89 -12.81 0.47
CA GLN A 365 -21.34 -13.69 -0.61
C GLN A 365 -22.64 -14.39 -0.21
N CYS A 366 -23.55 -14.54 -1.18
CA CYS A 366 -24.86 -15.15 -0.99
C CYS A 366 -25.25 -15.96 -2.23
N ALA A 367 -26.39 -16.66 -2.14
CA ALA A 367 -26.91 -17.45 -3.25
C ALA A 367 -27.28 -16.56 -4.46
N PRO A 368 -27.14 -17.06 -5.71
CA PRO A 368 -27.42 -16.30 -6.93
C PRO A 368 -28.81 -15.65 -6.99
N LYS A 369 -29.83 -16.26 -6.37
CA LYS A 369 -31.19 -15.69 -6.30
C LYS A 369 -31.25 -14.27 -5.72
N TYR A 370 -30.35 -13.93 -4.80
CA TYR A 370 -30.30 -12.59 -4.22
C TYR A 370 -29.63 -11.58 -5.16
N HIS A 371 -28.67 -12.02 -5.98
CA HIS A 371 -28.11 -11.20 -7.06
C HIS A 371 -29.15 -10.91 -8.14
N PHE A 372 -29.94 -11.91 -8.54
CA PHE A 372 -31.07 -11.70 -9.46
C PHE A 372 -32.09 -10.72 -8.88
N HIS A 373 -32.48 -10.90 -7.62
CA HIS A 373 -33.38 -9.97 -6.93
C HIS A 373 -32.82 -8.53 -6.89
N PHE A 374 -31.52 -8.36 -6.59
CA PHE A 374 -30.85 -7.06 -6.62
C PHE A 374 -30.93 -6.41 -8.01
N LEU A 375 -30.52 -7.14 -9.06
CA LEU A 375 -30.51 -6.64 -10.43
C LEU A 375 -31.92 -6.25 -10.90
N GLU A 376 -32.93 -7.09 -10.64
CA GLU A 376 -34.32 -6.82 -11.04
C GLU A 376 -34.94 -5.62 -10.31
N ASN A 377 -34.43 -5.27 -9.13
CA ASN A 377 -34.97 -4.21 -8.28
C ASN A 377 -33.99 -3.04 -8.11
N MET A 378 -32.98 -2.91 -8.98
CA MET A 378 -31.87 -1.97 -8.81
C MET A 378 -32.33 -0.53 -8.61
N LYS A 379 -33.33 -0.06 -9.36
CA LYS A 379 -33.92 1.29 -9.21
C LYS A 379 -34.47 1.54 -7.79
N LYS A 380 -35.12 0.54 -7.19
CA LYS A 380 -35.64 0.66 -5.81
C LYS A 380 -34.50 0.71 -4.79
N TYR A 381 -33.41 -0.03 -5.01
CA TYR A 381 -32.20 0.12 -4.21
C TYR A 381 -31.57 1.50 -4.38
N GLU A 382 -31.55 2.07 -5.59
CA GLU A 382 -31.01 3.43 -5.82
C GLU A 382 -31.83 4.49 -5.08
N GLU A 383 -33.15 4.38 -5.11
CA GLU A 383 -34.05 5.29 -4.38
C GLU A 383 -33.86 5.20 -2.85
N ASN A 384 -33.57 4.00 -2.33
CA ASN A 384 -33.39 3.78 -0.91
C ASN A 384 -31.98 4.12 -0.42
N PHE A 385 -30.94 3.75 -1.17
CA PHE A 385 -29.55 3.73 -0.69
C PHE A 385 -28.59 4.62 -1.49
N GLY A 386 -29.08 5.21 -2.58
CA GLY A 386 -28.31 6.09 -3.45
C GLY A 386 -27.65 5.37 -4.61
N LYS A 387 -27.54 6.07 -5.75
CA LYS A 387 -26.96 5.53 -6.99
C LYS A 387 -25.51 5.06 -6.82
N ASP A 388 -24.70 5.81 -6.09
CA ASP A 388 -23.27 5.48 -5.94
C ASP A 388 -23.06 4.18 -5.16
N ASP A 389 -23.86 3.95 -4.11
CA ASP A 389 -23.79 2.74 -3.28
C ASP A 389 -24.26 1.50 -4.06
N VAL A 390 -25.34 1.66 -4.85
CA VAL A 390 -25.84 0.60 -5.73
C VAL A 390 -24.88 0.30 -6.87
N LYS A 391 -24.28 1.32 -7.48
CA LYS A 391 -23.24 1.17 -8.50
C LYS A 391 -22.04 0.41 -7.94
N ALA A 392 -21.55 0.78 -6.75
CA ALA A 392 -20.45 0.06 -6.10
C ALA A 392 -20.79 -1.42 -5.86
N GLN A 393 -22.04 -1.72 -5.48
CA GLN A 393 -22.49 -3.10 -5.32
C GLN A 393 -22.58 -3.86 -6.64
N LEU A 394 -23.03 -3.22 -7.72
CA LEU A 394 -23.03 -3.82 -9.07
C LEU A 394 -21.59 -4.11 -9.53
N ASP A 395 -20.68 -3.15 -9.36
CA ASP A 395 -19.27 -3.33 -9.71
C ASP A 395 -18.63 -4.48 -8.91
N HIS A 396 -18.96 -4.59 -7.62
CA HIS A 396 -18.50 -5.70 -6.78
C HIS A 396 -18.98 -7.05 -7.28
N LEU A 397 -20.28 -7.17 -7.60
CA LEU A 397 -20.88 -8.37 -8.16
C LEU A 397 -20.21 -8.78 -9.48
N LEU A 398 -20.11 -7.84 -10.43
CA LEU A 398 -19.51 -8.08 -11.73
C LEU A 398 -18.04 -8.52 -11.61
N ASN A 399 -17.27 -7.95 -10.68
CA ASN A 399 -15.89 -8.36 -10.45
C ASN A 399 -15.79 -9.79 -9.88
N ILE A 400 -16.67 -10.17 -8.92
CA ILE A 400 -16.71 -11.56 -8.42
C ILE A 400 -16.97 -12.55 -9.56
N GLU A 401 -17.97 -12.25 -10.40
CA GLU A 401 -18.31 -13.08 -11.55
C GLU A 401 -17.16 -13.16 -12.56
N LEU A 402 -16.46 -12.04 -12.81
CA LEU A 402 -15.29 -12.00 -13.69
C LEU A 402 -14.17 -12.90 -13.16
N GLN A 403 -13.82 -12.80 -11.88
CA GLN A 403 -12.77 -13.63 -11.28
C GLN A 403 -13.13 -15.12 -11.33
N SER A 404 -14.40 -15.45 -11.04
CA SER A 404 -14.92 -16.82 -11.16
C SER A 404 -14.82 -17.33 -12.60
N CYS A 405 -15.21 -16.50 -13.58
CA CYS A 405 -15.14 -16.81 -14.99
C CYS A 405 -13.71 -17.07 -15.46
N ILE A 406 -12.75 -16.21 -15.11
CA ILE A 406 -11.32 -16.39 -15.45
C ILE A 406 -10.78 -17.68 -14.83
N LYS A 407 -11.08 -17.92 -13.54
CA LYS A 407 -10.63 -19.13 -12.83
C LYS A 407 -11.18 -20.41 -13.46
N THR A 408 -12.44 -20.39 -13.90
CA THR A 408 -13.13 -21.55 -14.49
C THR A 408 -13.01 -21.63 -16.01
N LYS A 409 -12.43 -20.61 -16.66
CA LYS A 409 -12.34 -20.44 -18.11
C LYS A 409 -13.70 -20.51 -18.81
N ASN A 410 -14.75 -19.97 -18.19
CA ASN A 410 -16.13 -20.09 -18.66
C ASN A 410 -16.57 -18.89 -19.50
N LYS A 411 -16.33 -18.92 -20.81
CA LYS A 411 -16.71 -17.83 -21.73
C LYS A 411 -18.21 -17.46 -21.66
N LYS A 412 -19.11 -18.43 -21.50
CA LYS A 412 -20.56 -18.13 -21.42
C LYS A 412 -20.91 -17.27 -20.21
N GLN A 413 -20.21 -17.45 -19.10
CA GLN A 413 -20.36 -16.60 -17.92
C GLN A 413 -19.85 -15.18 -18.18
N PHE A 414 -18.77 -15.03 -18.95
CA PHE A 414 -18.32 -13.70 -19.38
C PHE A 414 -19.33 -13.02 -20.30
N ASP A 415 -19.93 -13.75 -21.24
CA ASP A 415 -20.99 -13.19 -22.11
C ASP A 415 -22.19 -12.71 -21.27
N GLN A 416 -22.53 -13.40 -20.18
CA GLN A 416 -23.56 -12.95 -19.23
C GLN A 416 -23.17 -11.67 -18.49
N ILE A 417 -21.90 -11.51 -18.09
CA ILE A 417 -21.40 -10.26 -17.49
C ILE A 417 -21.63 -9.07 -18.44
N ILE A 418 -21.33 -9.25 -19.72
CA ILE A 418 -21.54 -8.21 -20.74
C ILE A 418 -23.03 -7.87 -20.90
N LEU A 419 -23.91 -8.88 -20.89
CA LEU A 419 -25.37 -8.66 -20.94
C LEU A 419 -25.90 -7.92 -19.70
N ILE A 420 -25.34 -8.19 -18.51
CA ILE A 420 -25.69 -7.47 -17.28
C ILE A 420 -25.25 -6.01 -17.41
N ILE A 421 -24.04 -5.75 -17.90
CA ILE A 421 -23.57 -4.37 -18.15
C ILE A 421 -24.49 -3.67 -19.15
N ASP A 422 -24.86 -4.33 -20.25
CA ASP A 422 -25.75 -3.76 -21.26
C ASP A 422 -27.14 -3.39 -20.71
N LYS A 423 -27.64 -4.19 -19.77
CA LYS A 423 -28.99 -4.00 -19.21
C LYS A 423 -29.02 -2.99 -18.06
N TYR A 424 -28.02 -2.99 -17.19
CA TYR A 424 -28.10 -2.31 -15.90
C TYR A 424 -27.12 -1.15 -15.74
N VAL A 425 -26.06 -1.05 -16.55
CA VAL A 425 -25.17 0.12 -16.52
C VAL A 425 -25.76 1.21 -17.40
N ASN A 426 -26.14 2.34 -16.79
CA ASN A 426 -26.75 3.46 -17.49
C ASN A 426 -25.69 4.36 -18.16
N ASP A 427 -24.73 4.82 -17.37
CA ASP A 427 -23.67 5.74 -17.80
C ASP A 427 -22.39 4.96 -18.17
N ASP A 428 -21.65 5.43 -19.18
CA ASP A 428 -20.35 4.85 -19.59
C ASP A 428 -20.39 3.34 -19.90
N LYS A 429 -21.53 2.82 -20.37
CA LYS A 429 -21.74 1.39 -20.66
C LYS A 429 -20.69 0.79 -21.58
N GLU A 430 -20.43 1.42 -22.73
CA GLU A 430 -19.43 0.92 -23.69
C GLU A 430 -18.03 0.89 -23.08
N LYS A 431 -17.66 1.96 -22.36
CA LYS A 431 -16.40 2.05 -21.63
C LYS A 431 -16.29 0.95 -20.56
N THR A 432 -17.35 0.71 -19.80
CA THR A 432 -17.43 -0.35 -18.79
C THR A 432 -17.25 -1.73 -19.42
N LYS A 433 -17.91 -2.01 -20.55
CA LYS A 433 -17.71 -3.27 -21.29
C LYS A 433 -16.26 -3.46 -21.71
N LEU A 434 -15.60 -2.41 -22.22
CA LEU A 434 -14.20 -2.48 -22.62
C LEU A 434 -13.29 -2.78 -21.43
N PHE A 435 -13.48 -2.15 -20.27
CA PHE A 435 -12.70 -2.48 -19.07
C PHE A 435 -12.84 -3.95 -18.66
N TYR A 436 -14.05 -4.49 -18.64
CA TYR A 436 -14.27 -5.90 -18.30
C TYR A 436 -13.69 -6.86 -19.35
N LYS A 437 -13.75 -6.52 -20.64
CA LYS A 437 -13.10 -7.29 -21.72
C LYS A 437 -11.58 -7.29 -21.59
N ILE A 438 -10.97 -6.13 -21.32
CA ILE A 438 -9.51 -6.02 -21.09
C ILE A 438 -9.11 -6.94 -19.92
N ALA A 439 -9.79 -6.85 -18.78
CA ALA A 439 -9.49 -7.68 -17.61
C ALA A 439 -9.71 -9.18 -17.87
N TYR A 440 -10.74 -9.55 -18.62
CA TYR A 440 -10.98 -10.93 -19.06
C TYR A 440 -9.86 -11.44 -19.96
N HIS A 441 -9.51 -10.72 -21.03
CA HIS A 441 -8.45 -11.11 -21.96
C HIS A 441 -7.09 -11.22 -21.25
N GLN A 442 -6.80 -10.32 -20.30
CA GLN A 442 -5.61 -10.42 -19.45
C GLN A 442 -5.61 -11.71 -18.63
N GLY A 443 -6.72 -12.02 -17.95
CA GLY A 443 -6.87 -13.25 -17.16
C GLY A 443 -6.75 -14.53 -18.00
N MET A 444 -7.24 -14.49 -19.24
CA MET A 444 -7.15 -15.59 -20.21
C MET A 444 -5.82 -15.63 -20.97
N LYS A 445 -4.96 -14.61 -20.80
CA LYS A 445 -3.69 -14.42 -21.53
C LYS A 445 -3.86 -14.29 -23.05
N GLU A 446 -4.98 -13.71 -23.46
CA GLU A 446 -5.35 -13.44 -24.87
C GLU A 446 -4.77 -12.08 -25.30
N TRP A 447 -3.44 -11.99 -25.40
CA TRP A 447 -2.74 -10.70 -25.50
C TRP A 447 -3.06 -9.85 -26.73
N GLU A 448 -3.38 -10.49 -27.85
CA GLU A 448 -3.80 -9.77 -29.06
C GLU A 448 -5.16 -9.09 -28.85
N GLU A 449 -6.14 -9.80 -28.29
CA GLU A 449 -7.47 -9.26 -28.00
C GLU A 449 -7.44 -8.26 -26.83
N TYR A 450 -6.57 -8.48 -25.85
CA TYR A 450 -6.24 -7.49 -24.81
C TYR A 450 -5.81 -6.16 -25.45
N ALA A 451 -4.82 -6.22 -26.35
CA ALA A 451 -4.28 -5.02 -27.00
C ALA A 451 -5.31 -4.33 -27.90
N LYS A 452 -6.07 -5.08 -28.72
CA LYS A 452 -7.14 -4.52 -29.55
C LYS A 452 -8.22 -3.82 -28.73
N THR A 453 -8.65 -4.46 -27.63
CA THR A 453 -9.70 -3.90 -26.77
C THR A 453 -9.20 -2.66 -26.03
N ALA A 454 -7.96 -2.67 -25.54
CA ALA A 454 -7.32 -1.50 -24.95
C ALA A 454 -7.13 -0.36 -25.96
N ASP A 455 -6.76 -0.65 -27.21
CA ASP A 455 -6.62 0.36 -28.28
C ASP A 455 -7.97 1.04 -28.57
N GLN A 456 -9.06 0.26 -28.58
CA GLN A 456 -10.42 0.80 -28.73
C GLN A 456 -10.79 1.74 -27.57
N LEU A 457 -10.46 1.35 -26.33
CA LEU A 457 -10.73 2.16 -25.15
C LEU A 457 -9.91 3.47 -25.13
N ILE A 458 -8.63 3.39 -25.49
CA ILE A 458 -7.72 4.54 -25.57
C ILE A 458 -8.14 5.48 -26.71
N SER A 459 -8.42 4.94 -27.90
CA SER A 459 -8.75 5.73 -29.10
C SER A 459 -10.10 6.42 -29.01
N SER A 460 -11.03 5.87 -28.23
CA SER A 460 -12.33 6.51 -27.94
C SER A 460 -12.26 7.60 -26.87
N GLY A 461 -11.08 7.87 -26.28
CA GLY A 461 -10.92 8.80 -25.17
C GLY A 461 -11.45 8.26 -23.83
N GLY A 462 -11.71 6.95 -23.74
CA GLY A 462 -12.17 6.31 -22.51
C GLY A 462 -11.13 6.31 -21.40
N ILE A 463 -9.84 6.41 -21.75
CA ILE A 463 -8.72 6.66 -20.84
C ILE A 463 -7.99 7.92 -21.30
N THR A 464 -7.88 8.90 -20.41
CA THR A 464 -7.17 10.17 -20.66
C THR A 464 -5.88 10.30 -19.85
N ASP A 465 -5.76 9.54 -18.75
CA ASP A 465 -4.56 9.53 -17.92
C ASP A 465 -3.53 8.57 -18.51
N GLU A 466 -2.37 9.14 -18.83
CA GLU A 466 -1.28 8.45 -19.52
C GLU A 466 -0.63 7.36 -18.66
N GLY A 467 -0.78 7.43 -17.33
CA GLY A 467 -0.32 6.41 -16.39
C GLY A 467 -1.04 5.08 -16.56
N TYR A 468 -2.35 5.08 -16.84
CA TYR A 468 -3.09 3.84 -17.15
C TYR A 468 -2.65 3.23 -18.47
N ILE A 469 -2.38 4.07 -19.49
CA ILE A 469 -1.87 3.59 -20.78
C ILE A 469 -0.49 2.98 -20.61
N ASN A 470 0.38 3.62 -19.82
CA ASN A 470 1.68 3.07 -19.45
C ASN A 470 1.56 1.71 -18.74
N GLN A 471 0.60 1.57 -17.83
CA GLN A 471 0.36 0.30 -17.14
C GLN A 471 -0.06 -0.82 -18.10
N TYR A 472 -0.96 -0.56 -19.06
CA TYR A 472 -1.34 -1.55 -20.06
C TYR A 472 -0.16 -1.95 -20.96
N SER A 473 0.66 -0.99 -21.36
CA SER A 473 1.91 -1.21 -22.09
C SER A 473 2.90 -2.09 -21.32
N TRP A 474 3.08 -1.82 -20.02
CA TRP A 474 3.96 -2.60 -19.15
C TRP A 474 3.48 -4.04 -18.97
N ILE A 475 2.17 -4.25 -18.80
CA ILE A 475 1.59 -5.61 -18.70
C ILE A 475 1.91 -6.43 -19.95
N ILE A 476 1.82 -5.85 -21.15
CA ILE A 476 2.19 -6.50 -22.41
C ILE A 476 3.68 -6.82 -22.43
N TYR A 477 4.53 -5.87 -22.06
CA TYR A 477 5.98 -6.06 -21.99
C TYR A 477 6.37 -7.23 -21.06
N GLU A 478 5.77 -7.33 -19.88
CA GLU A 478 6.11 -8.39 -18.92
C GLU A 478 5.59 -9.78 -19.33
N ASN A 479 4.41 -9.83 -19.94
CA ASN A 479 3.65 -11.09 -20.00
C ASN A 479 3.41 -11.66 -21.42
N SER A 480 3.78 -10.93 -22.48
CA SER A 480 3.41 -11.29 -23.86
C SER A 480 4.54 -11.17 -24.87
N ASP A 481 4.79 -12.22 -25.65
CA ASP A 481 5.62 -12.17 -26.87
C ASP A 481 4.78 -12.01 -28.15
N ASN A 482 3.47 -11.72 -28.01
CA ASN A 482 2.60 -11.52 -29.16
C ASN A 482 2.96 -10.23 -29.90
N LYS A 483 3.36 -10.37 -31.16
CA LYS A 483 3.85 -9.27 -31.99
C LYS A 483 2.83 -8.14 -32.16
N ILE A 484 1.57 -8.46 -32.42
CA ILE A 484 0.50 -7.46 -32.61
C ILE A 484 0.29 -6.66 -31.32
N ALA A 485 0.29 -7.34 -30.16
CA ALA A 485 0.15 -6.67 -28.87
C ALA A 485 1.31 -5.72 -28.59
N ILE A 486 2.55 -6.15 -28.83
CA ILE A 486 3.75 -5.34 -28.65
C ILE A 486 3.73 -4.12 -29.58
N GLU A 487 3.46 -4.31 -30.87
CA GLU A 487 3.40 -3.21 -31.86
C GLU A 487 2.30 -2.19 -31.51
N THR A 488 1.16 -2.67 -31.00
CA THR A 488 0.08 -1.80 -30.54
C THR A 488 0.50 -0.97 -29.32
N ALA A 489 1.17 -1.58 -28.34
CA ALA A 489 1.68 -0.86 -27.17
C ALA A 489 2.77 0.17 -27.53
N ILE A 490 3.65 -0.16 -28.47
CA ILE A 490 4.66 0.76 -29.02
C ILE A 490 3.98 2.01 -29.61
N LYS A 491 2.88 1.84 -30.36
CA LYS A 491 2.11 2.96 -30.93
C LYS A 491 1.55 3.88 -29.83
N TRP A 492 1.01 3.32 -28.75
CA TRP A 492 0.50 4.11 -27.63
C TRP A 492 1.60 4.91 -26.95
N MET A 493 2.68 4.23 -26.58
CA MET A 493 3.78 4.84 -25.85
C MET A 493 4.50 5.90 -26.68
N LYS A 494 4.68 5.67 -27.99
CA LYS A 494 5.23 6.67 -28.91
C LYS A 494 4.46 7.99 -28.86
N LYS A 495 3.13 7.93 -28.88
CA LYS A 495 2.29 9.14 -28.79
C LYS A 495 2.44 9.85 -27.46
N ILE A 496 2.59 9.10 -26.36
CA ILE A 496 2.74 9.66 -25.01
C ILE A 496 4.08 10.38 -24.87
N ILE A 497 5.19 9.76 -25.27
CA ILE A 497 6.53 10.35 -25.11
C ILE A 497 6.75 11.58 -25.98
N GLU A 498 5.99 11.72 -27.09
CA GLU A 498 5.99 12.93 -27.93
C GLU A 498 5.33 14.14 -27.22
N GLN A 499 4.52 13.89 -26.18
CA GLN A 499 3.73 14.91 -25.48
C GLN A 499 4.13 15.09 -24.02
N LYS A 500 4.71 14.05 -23.42
CA LYS A 500 5.01 13.99 -22.00
C LYS A 500 6.48 13.66 -21.81
N ASP A 501 7.14 14.57 -21.14
CA ASP A 501 8.54 14.42 -20.79
C ASP A 501 8.62 13.82 -19.38
N TYR A 502 8.52 12.49 -19.28
CA TYR A 502 8.52 11.74 -18.01
C TYR A 502 9.28 10.41 -18.14
N TRP A 503 10.27 10.20 -17.26
CA TRP A 503 11.26 9.12 -17.40
C TRP A 503 10.63 7.72 -17.50
N ALA A 504 9.58 7.43 -16.71
CA ALA A 504 8.95 6.11 -16.68
C ALA A 504 8.24 5.76 -18.00
N PHE A 505 7.80 6.77 -18.77
CA PHE A 505 7.22 6.56 -20.10
C PHE A 505 8.30 6.24 -21.13
N PHE A 506 9.48 6.87 -21.03
CA PHE A 506 10.64 6.53 -21.86
C PHE A 506 11.13 5.11 -21.58
N ASP A 507 11.19 4.72 -20.31
CA ASP A 507 11.57 3.37 -19.89
C ASP A 507 10.65 2.29 -20.48
N THR A 508 9.33 2.46 -20.30
CA THR A 508 8.33 1.53 -20.83
C THR A 508 8.39 1.45 -22.36
N TYR A 509 8.60 2.59 -23.04
CA TYR A 509 8.74 2.61 -24.50
C TYR A 509 9.99 1.84 -24.96
N ALA A 510 11.14 2.08 -24.33
CA ALA A 510 12.38 1.39 -24.66
C ALA A 510 12.29 -0.12 -24.41
N ALA A 511 11.63 -0.53 -23.32
CA ALA A 511 11.37 -1.93 -22.99
C ALA A 511 10.57 -2.65 -24.09
N LEU A 512 9.52 -2.01 -24.61
CA LEU A 512 8.72 -2.53 -25.71
C LEU A 512 9.51 -2.59 -27.03
N LEU A 513 10.27 -1.55 -27.37
CA LEU A 513 11.12 -1.52 -28.56
C LEU A 513 12.17 -2.63 -28.52
N PHE A 514 12.80 -2.85 -27.37
CA PHE A 514 13.72 -3.97 -27.15
C PHE A 514 13.03 -5.31 -27.39
N LYS A 515 11.81 -5.49 -26.86
CA LYS A 515 11.01 -6.71 -27.06
C LYS A 515 10.65 -6.93 -28.52
N ASN A 516 10.43 -5.86 -29.28
CA ASN A 516 10.19 -5.88 -30.73
C ASN A 516 11.47 -5.92 -31.58
N LYS A 517 12.65 -6.11 -30.96
CA LYS A 517 13.96 -6.18 -31.62
C LYS A 517 14.40 -4.90 -32.35
N GLN A 518 13.86 -3.75 -31.95
CA GLN A 518 14.23 -2.43 -32.46
C GLN A 518 15.35 -1.83 -31.60
N TYR A 519 16.52 -2.46 -31.61
CA TYR A 519 17.53 -2.23 -30.57
C TYR A 519 18.18 -0.84 -30.60
N ASP A 520 18.39 -0.23 -31.77
CA ASP A 520 18.95 1.12 -31.85
C ASP A 520 18.03 2.17 -31.22
N GLU A 521 16.73 2.06 -31.50
CA GLU A 521 15.73 2.95 -30.94
C GLU A 521 15.52 2.68 -29.45
N ALA A 522 15.54 1.41 -29.04
CA ALA A 522 15.47 1.02 -27.63
C ALA A 522 16.64 1.59 -26.83
N GLU A 523 17.87 1.51 -27.35
CA GLU A 523 19.07 2.06 -26.71
C GLU A 523 18.98 3.58 -26.54
N LYS A 524 18.49 4.30 -27.56
CA LYS A 524 18.28 5.75 -27.45
C LYS A 524 17.36 6.07 -26.26
N TRP A 525 16.17 5.49 -26.23
CA TRP A 525 15.15 5.87 -25.25
C TRP A 525 15.44 5.37 -23.84
N ILE A 526 16.14 4.24 -23.68
CA ILE A 526 16.53 3.80 -22.33
C ILE A 526 17.62 4.71 -21.73
N ASN A 527 18.53 5.24 -22.55
CA ASN A 527 19.51 6.22 -22.08
C ASN A 527 18.83 7.51 -21.62
N GLU A 528 17.88 8.03 -22.40
CA GLU A 528 17.05 9.20 -22.01
C GLU A 528 16.29 8.94 -20.69
N ALA A 529 15.71 7.75 -20.53
CA ALA A 529 15.03 7.35 -19.31
C ALA A 529 15.98 7.35 -18.09
N ILE A 530 17.18 6.78 -18.24
CA ILE A 530 18.20 6.71 -17.18
C ILE A 530 18.70 8.10 -16.79
N GLU A 531 19.06 8.93 -17.77
CA GLU A 531 19.55 10.29 -17.54
C GLU A 531 18.51 11.11 -16.78
N LYS A 532 17.27 11.09 -17.27
CA LYS A 532 16.18 11.85 -16.66
C LYS A 532 15.80 11.31 -15.28
N GLY A 533 15.67 9.99 -15.13
CA GLY A 533 15.38 9.37 -13.85
C GLY A 533 16.42 9.72 -12.79
N LYS A 534 17.71 9.75 -13.16
CA LYS A 534 18.79 10.22 -12.26
C LYS A 534 18.64 11.70 -11.88
N ALA A 535 18.33 12.56 -12.85
CA ALA A 535 18.09 13.99 -12.58
C ALA A 535 16.92 14.23 -11.62
N GLU A 536 15.91 13.36 -11.65
CA GLU A 536 14.73 13.39 -10.78
C GLU A 536 14.90 12.60 -9.47
N ASN A 537 16.11 12.16 -9.13
CA ASN A 537 16.44 11.33 -7.96
C ASN A 537 15.62 10.01 -7.88
N GLN A 538 15.30 9.43 -9.03
CA GLN A 538 14.59 8.15 -9.14
C GLN A 538 15.57 6.98 -9.17
N ASN A 539 15.10 5.79 -8.76
CA ASN A 539 15.87 4.56 -8.86
C ASN A 539 15.76 4.00 -10.29
N VAL A 540 16.86 4.06 -11.05
CA VAL A 540 16.90 3.64 -12.47
C VAL A 540 17.63 2.32 -12.69
N LYS A 541 17.85 1.53 -11.63
CA LYS A 541 18.63 0.29 -11.71
C LYS A 541 18.09 -0.69 -12.76
N GLU A 542 16.77 -0.88 -12.81
CA GLU A 542 16.14 -1.78 -13.78
C GLU A 542 16.33 -1.28 -15.23
N SER A 543 16.30 0.04 -15.44
CA SER A 543 16.59 0.67 -16.73
C SER A 543 18.04 0.45 -17.15
N GLU A 544 19.00 0.57 -16.22
CA GLU A 544 20.41 0.27 -16.47
C GLU A 544 20.63 -1.21 -16.84
N GLU A 545 19.95 -2.12 -16.15
CA GLU A 545 19.98 -3.56 -16.49
C GLU A 545 19.38 -3.83 -17.88
N LEU A 546 18.32 -3.12 -18.26
CA LEU A 546 17.73 -3.21 -19.59
C LEU A 546 18.68 -2.68 -20.67
N LEU A 547 19.39 -1.56 -20.43
CA LEU A 547 20.41 -1.04 -21.33
C LEU A 547 21.51 -2.07 -21.62
N VAL A 548 21.99 -2.78 -20.58
CA VAL A 548 22.98 -3.86 -20.76
C VAL A 548 22.43 -4.96 -21.69
N LYS A 549 21.19 -5.40 -21.47
CA LYS A 549 20.53 -6.41 -22.33
C LYS A 549 20.40 -5.93 -23.78
N ILE A 550 20.08 -4.65 -24.00
CA ILE A 550 19.99 -4.06 -25.34
C ILE A 550 21.36 -4.09 -26.03
N ILE A 551 22.42 -3.62 -25.37
CA ILE A 551 23.78 -3.60 -25.91
C ILE A 551 24.25 -5.02 -26.25
N GLU A 552 23.98 -6.00 -25.38
CA GLU A 552 24.32 -7.40 -25.64
C GLU A 552 23.55 -7.99 -26.84
N ALA A 553 22.27 -7.64 -27.00
CA ALA A 553 21.46 -8.10 -28.12
C ALA A 553 21.94 -7.51 -29.45
N LYS A 554 22.33 -6.22 -29.46
CA LYS A 554 22.91 -5.55 -30.64
C LYS A 554 24.18 -6.23 -31.15
N LYS A 555 25.04 -6.69 -30.26
CA LYS A 555 26.29 -7.39 -30.62
C LYS A 555 26.07 -8.77 -31.26
N LYS A 556 24.86 -9.34 -31.13
CA LYS A 556 24.50 -10.67 -31.66
C LYS A 556 23.77 -10.62 -33.00
N GLN A 557 23.38 -9.44 -33.46
CA GLN A 557 22.92 -9.18 -34.83
C GLN A 557 24.13 -8.92 -35.72
#